data_AF-A0A9F5IWB6-F1
#
_entry.id   AF-A0A9F5IWB6-F1
#
_cell.length_a   1.000
_cell.length_b   1.000
_cell.length_c   1.000
_cell.angle_alpha   90.00
_cell.angle_beta   90.00
_cell.angle_gamma   90.00
#
_symmetry.space_group_name_H-M   'P 1'
#
loop_
_entity.id
_entity.type
_entity.pdbx_description
1 polymer ?
#
loop_
_entity_poly.entity_id
_entity_poly.type
_entity_poly.pdbx_seq_one_letter_code
_entity_poly.pdbx_strand_id
1 'polypeptide(L)'
;MLDLIQKERENTVAEFRELRRWLEEQKKLLLVRTKKTKNEIVAIRHIGLAKVKEELSSLEDLIQEMEKKHQQPASKLLQDIGSVLEKYGEKKQFEILMVFPLELHWKIWDYIDISVFLKSVMKQFRGNKEQPRGF
;
A
#
# COMPACT_ATOMS: atom_id res chain seq x y z
N MET A 1 15.16 37.15 40.23
CA MET A 1 14.47 37.31 38.92
C MET A 1 15.39 37.00 37.75
N LEU A 2 16.58 37.59 37.66
CA LEU A 2 17.52 37.32 36.55
C LEU A 2 17.95 35.84 36.45
N ASP A 3 18.26 35.19 37.58
CA ASP A 3 18.63 33.76 37.58
C ASP A 3 17.49 32.83 37.14
N LEU A 4 16.24 33.20 37.44
CA LEU A 4 15.06 32.46 36.99
C LEU A 4 14.89 32.57 35.47
N ILE A 5 15.10 33.76 34.91
CA ILE A 5 15.06 33.98 33.45
C ILE A 5 16.18 33.18 32.77
N GLN A 6 17.40 33.18 33.33
CA GLN A 6 18.51 32.42 32.78
C GLN A 6 18.24 30.92 32.81
N LYS A 7 17.69 30.40 33.92
CA LYS A 7 17.29 29.00 34.04
C LYS A 7 16.21 28.61 33.03
N GLU A 8 15.17 29.44 32.87
CA GLU A 8 14.11 29.17 31.89
C GLU A 8 14.61 29.21 30.44
N ARG A 9 15.58 30.09 30.15
CA ARG A 9 16.26 30.11 28.85
C ARG A 9 17.00 28.81 28.57
N GLU A 10 17.76 28.31 29.54
CA GLU A 10 18.49 27.05 29.43
C GLU A 10 17.54 25.85 29.29
N ASN A 11 16.47 25.80 30.08
CA ASN A 11 15.41 24.80 29.98
C ASN A 11 14.79 24.81 28.58
N THR A 12 14.42 25.97 28.06
CA THR A 12 13.85 26.10 26.71
C THR A 12 14.79 25.53 25.64
N VAL A 13 16.09 25.86 25.72
CA VAL A 13 17.09 25.32 24.79
C VAL A 13 17.20 23.79 24.89
N ALA A 14 17.13 23.23 26.09
CA ALA A 14 17.17 21.79 26.31
C ALA A 14 15.92 21.09 25.73
N GLU A 15 14.73 21.58 26.03
CA GLU A 15 13.45 21.04 25.54
C GLU A 15 13.38 21.02 24.00
N PHE A 16 13.76 22.12 23.34
CA PHE A 16 13.80 22.16 21.87
C PHE A 16 14.83 21.20 21.27
N ARG A 17 15.95 20.97 21.95
CA ARG A 17 16.97 20.00 21.52
C ARG A 17 16.42 18.58 21.60
N GLU A 18 15.74 18.24 22.69
CA GLU A 18 15.10 16.94 22.88
C GLU A 18 14.00 16.72 21.85
N LEU A 19 13.09 17.69 21.69
CA LEU A 19 12.02 17.64 20.70
C LEU A 19 12.55 17.42 19.28
N ARG A 20 13.63 18.12 18.89
CA ARG A 20 14.26 17.94 17.57
C ARG A 20 14.79 16.51 17.39
N ARG A 21 15.44 15.94 18.42
CA ARG A 21 15.96 14.57 18.36
C ARG A 21 14.82 13.56 18.20
N TRP A 22 13.80 13.69 19.04
CA TRP A 22 12.63 12.83 19.03
C TRP A 22 11.90 12.89 17.67
N LEU A 23 11.70 14.09 17.11
CA LEU A 23 11.07 14.25 15.80
C LEU A 23 11.85 13.57 14.67
N GLU A 24 13.18 13.64 14.67
CA GLU A 24 13.99 12.96 13.66
C GLU A 24 13.91 11.43 13.79
N GLU A 25 13.84 10.91 15.02
CA GLU A 25 13.62 9.47 15.26
C GLU A 25 12.24 9.03 14.79
N GLN A 26 11.18 9.77 15.12
CA GLN A 26 9.82 9.47 14.66
C GLN A 26 9.71 9.53 13.14
N LYS A 27 10.34 10.52 12.50
CA LYS A 27 10.40 10.63 11.03
C LYS A 27 11.07 9.40 10.41
N LYS A 28 12.21 8.96 10.94
CA LYS A 28 12.90 7.75 10.45
C LYS A 28 12.02 6.50 10.59
N LEU A 29 11.38 6.33 11.74
CA LEU A 29 10.46 5.21 11.99
C LEU A 29 9.29 5.22 11.01
N LEU A 30 8.68 6.38 10.79
CA LEU A 30 7.57 6.53 9.84
C LEU A 30 8.00 6.16 8.42
N LEU A 31 9.15 6.65 7.96
CA LEU A 31 9.69 6.30 6.63
C LEU A 31 9.94 4.80 6.45
N VAL A 32 10.48 4.13 7.48
CA VAL A 32 10.67 2.67 7.46
C VAL A 32 9.34 1.95 7.36
N ARG A 33 8.34 2.35 8.18
CA ARG A 33 6.99 1.77 8.16
C ARG A 33 6.31 1.96 6.81
N THR A 34 6.35 3.17 6.24
CA THR A 34 5.78 3.44 4.92
C THR A 34 6.45 2.65 3.81
N LYS A 35 7.79 2.49 3.85
CA LYS A 35 8.53 1.66 2.89
C LYS A 35 8.10 0.19 3.00
N LYS A 36 7.96 -0.34 4.22
CA LYS A 36 7.48 -1.70 4.46
C LYS A 36 6.07 -1.90 3.87
N THR A 37 5.13 -1.01 4.18
CA THR A 37 3.76 -1.06 3.65
C THR A 37 3.73 -0.99 2.11
N LYS A 38 4.56 -0.14 1.49
CA LYS A 38 4.69 -0.10 0.02
C LYS A 38 5.16 -1.45 -0.54
N ASN A 39 6.15 -2.07 0.08
CA ASN A 39 6.67 -3.37 -0.36
C ASN A 39 5.62 -4.48 -0.21
N GLU A 40 4.85 -4.48 0.89
CA GLU A 40 3.72 -5.41 1.09
C GLU A 40 2.70 -5.29 -0.05
N ILE A 41 2.31 -4.06 -0.43
CA ILE A 41 1.38 -3.80 -1.55
C ILE A 41 1.95 -4.33 -2.87
N VAL A 42 3.23 -4.08 -3.15
CA VAL A 42 3.90 -4.56 -4.37
C VAL A 42 3.93 -6.08 -4.42
N ALA A 43 4.22 -6.75 -3.29
CA ALA A 43 4.23 -8.20 -3.22
C ALA A 43 2.84 -8.80 -3.50
N ILE A 44 1.78 -8.26 -2.89
CA ILE A 44 0.39 -8.69 -3.14
C ILE A 44 0.05 -8.53 -4.63
N ARG A 45 0.41 -7.40 -5.24
CA ARG A 45 0.19 -7.17 -6.68
C ARG A 45 0.93 -8.18 -7.54
N HIS A 46 2.18 -8.51 -7.20
CA HIS A 46 2.95 -9.51 -7.93
C HIS A 46 2.33 -10.90 -7.85
N ILE A 47 1.88 -11.32 -6.67
CA ILE A 47 1.18 -12.61 -6.49
C ILE A 47 -0.11 -12.62 -7.31
N GLY A 48 -0.91 -11.56 -7.22
CA GLY A 48 -2.14 -11.44 -8.01
C GLY A 48 -1.87 -11.49 -9.52
N LEU A 49 -0.85 -10.78 -10.00
CA LEU A 49 -0.45 -10.78 -11.40
C LEU A 49 0.02 -12.17 -11.87
N ALA A 50 0.79 -12.89 -11.05
CA ALA A 50 1.25 -14.24 -11.38
C ALA A 50 0.07 -15.20 -11.56
N LYS A 51 -0.91 -15.17 -10.64
CA LYS A 51 -2.14 -15.97 -10.76
C LYS A 51 -2.93 -15.63 -12.01
N VAL A 52 -3.15 -14.34 -12.28
CA VAL A 52 -3.86 -13.91 -13.50
C VAL A 52 -3.14 -14.38 -14.77
N LYS A 53 -1.81 -14.37 -14.79
CA LYS A 53 -1.02 -14.86 -15.93
C LYS A 53 -1.13 -16.36 -16.14
N GLU A 54 -1.04 -17.13 -15.07
CA GLU A 54 -1.20 -18.59 -15.11
C GLU A 54 -2.58 -18.97 -15.67
N GLU A 55 -3.61 -18.28 -15.19
CA GLU A 55 -4.99 -18.50 -15.62
C GLU A 55 -5.22 -18.07 -17.07
N LEU A 56 -4.63 -16.95 -17.49
CA LEU A 56 -4.65 -16.53 -18.88
C LEU A 56 -4.00 -17.58 -19.78
N SER A 57 -2.83 -18.11 -19.41
CA SER A 57 -2.16 -19.20 -20.13
C SER A 57 -3.05 -20.45 -20.21
N SER A 58 -3.70 -20.82 -19.11
CA SER A 58 -4.61 -21.96 -19.05
C SER A 58 -5.85 -21.78 -19.93
N LEU A 59 -6.33 -20.54 -20.12
CA LEU A 59 -7.40 -20.22 -21.06
C LEU A 59 -6.91 -20.27 -22.51
N GLU A 60 -5.72 -19.73 -22.79
CA GLU A 60 -5.09 -19.81 -24.12
C GLU A 60 -4.90 -21.26 -24.57
N ASP A 61 -4.42 -22.13 -23.67
CA ASP A 61 -4.27 -23.57 -23.94
C ASP A 61 -5.61 -24.25 -24.26
N LEU A 62 -6.66 -23.90 -23.51
CA LEU A 62 -8.01 -24.44 -23.73
C LEU A 62 -8.59 -23.98 -25.08
N ILE A 63 -8.38 -22.71 -25.46
CA ILE A 63 -8.78 -22.18 -26.76
C ILE A 63 -8.06 -22.95 -27.87
N GLN A 64 -6.74 -23.14 -27.76
CA GLN A 64 -5.97 -23.90 -28.74
C GLN A 64 -6.42 -25.37 -28.81
N GLU A 65 -6.76 -26.01 -27.69
CA GLU A 65 -7.31 -27.36 -27.65
C GLU A 65 -8.63 -27.42 -28.43
N MET A 66 -9.53 -26.46 -28.20
CA MET A 66 -10.81 -26.34 -28.91
C MET A 66 -10.62 -26.11 -30.41
N GLU A 67 -9.73 -25.21 -30.81
CA GLU A 67 -9.40 -24.96 -32.22
C GLU A 67 -8.87 -26.22 -32.91
N LYS A 68 -7.96 -26.95 -32.27
CA LYS A 68 -7.43 -28.22 -32.79
C LYS A 68 -8.51 -29.29 -32.91
N LYS A 69 -9.41 -29.39 -31.93
CA LYS A 69 -10.54 -30.34 -31.95
C LYS A 69 -11.54 -30.00 -33.06
N HIS A 70 -11.81 -28.71 -33.28
CA HIS A 70 -12.70 -28.25 -34.36
C HIS A 70 -12.22 -28.69 -35.76
N GLN A 71 -10.90 -28.80 -35.96
CA GLN A 71 -10.31 -29.28 -37.21
C GLN A 71 -10.40 -30.81 -37.39
N GLN A 72 -10.84 -31.58 -36.39
CA GLN A 72 -10.93 -33.03 -36.47
C GLN A 72 -12.25 -33.49 -37.09
N PRO A 73 -12.31 -34.72 -37.66
CA PRO A 73 -13.55 -35.30 -38.13
C PRO A 73 -14.62 -35.37 -37.03
N ALA A 74 -15.88 -35.17 -37.40
CA ALA A 74 -17.00 -35.14 -36.46
C ALA A 74 -17.09 -36.38 -35.56
N SER A 75 -16.73 -37.56 -36.07
CA SER A 75 -16.71 -38.81 -35.29
C SER A 75 -15.73 -38.76 -34.11
N LYS A 76 -14.56 -38.15 -34.29
CA LYS A 76 -13.53 -38.01 -33.25
C LYS A 76 -13.85 -36.88 -32.29
N LEU A 77 -14.40 -35.78 -32.81
CA LEU A 77 -14.91 -34.68 -31.99
C LEU A 77 -15.96 -35.18 -30.99
N LEU A 78 -16.95 -35.95 -31.46
CA LEU A 78 -18.05 -36.46 -30.63
C LEU A 78 -17.60 -37.43 -29.53
N GLN A 79 -16.49 -38.16 -29.72
CA GLN A 79 -15.92 -39.00 -28.67
C GLN A 79 -15.27 -38.19 -27.54
N ASP A 80 -14.62 -37.07 -27.88
CA ASP A 80 -13.75 -36.36 -26.94
C ASP A 80 -14.40 -35.11 -26.31
N ILE A 81 -15.52 -34.61 -26.88
CA ILE A 81 -16.13 -33.33 -26.51
C ILE A 81 -16.52 -33.23 -25.02
N GLY A 82 -16.94 -34.34 -24.40
CA GLY A 82 -17.35 -34.36 -22.99
C GLY A 82 -16.23 -33.92 -22.04
N SER A 83 -15.03 -34.45 -22.25
CA SER A 83 -13.86 -34.12 -21.43
C SER A 83 -13.41 -32.65 -21.57
N VAL A 84 -13.60 -32.05 -22.76
CA VAL A 84 -13.26 -30.64 -23.02
C VAL A 84 -14.28 -29.72 -22.34
N LEU A 85 -15.57 -30.08 -22.39
CA LEU A 85 -16.64 -29.32 -21.76
C LEU A 85 -16.57 -29.38 -20.23
N GLU A 86 -16.15 -30.51 -19.65
CA GLU A 86 -15.93 -30.68 -18.22
C GLU A 86 -14.84 -29.71 -17.71
N LYS A 87 -13.67 -29.70 -18.37
CA LYS A 87 -12.58 -28.75 -18.09
C LYS A 87 -13.00 -27.27 -18.19
N TYR A 88 -13.93 -26.95 -19.09
CA TYR A 88 -14.48 -25.60 -19.24
C TYR A 88 -15.44 -25.23 -18.09
N GLY A 89 -16.25 -26.19 -17.62
CA GLY A 89 -17.20 -26.00 -16.54
C GLY A 89 -16.55 -25.67 -15.20
N GLU A 90 -15.40 -26.27 -14.92
CA GLU A 90 -14.65 -26.07 -13.66
C GLU A 90 -14.06 -24.66 -13.50
N LYS A 91 -13.84 -23.92 -14.60
CA LYS A 91 -13.12 -22.62 -14.58
C LYS A 91 -14.00 -21.38 -14.31
N LYS A 92 -15.30 -21.52 -14.03
CA LYS A 92 -16.25 -20.38 -14.04
C LYS A 92 -16.22 -19.45 -12.82
N GLN A 93 -15.46 -19.74 -11.76
CA GLN A 93 -15.39 -18.88 -10.59
C GLN A 93 -14.02 -18.22 -10.45
N PHE A 94 -13.74 -17.29 -11.36
CA PHE A 94 -12.67 -16.33 -11.18
C PHE A 94 -13.10 -15.31 -10.12
N GLU A 95 -12.90 -15.66 -8.85
CA GLU A 95 -12.97 -14.66 -7.80
C GLU A 95 -11.89 -13.61 -8.04
N ILE A 96 -12.30 -12.35 -8.02
CA ILE A 96 -11.45 -11.18 -8.20
C ILE A 96 -10.43 -11.17 -7.06
N LEU A 97 -9.27 -11.78 -7.28
CA LEU A 97 -8.20 -12.05 -6.31
C LEU A 97 -7.43 -10.79 -5.85
N MET A 98 -7.97 -9.60 -6.10
CA MET A 98 -7.31 -8.32 -5.82
C MET A 98 -7.98 -7.55 -4.68
N VAL A 99 -8.47 -8.24 -3.66
CA VAL A 99 -8.85 -7.59 -2.41
C VAL A 99 -7.59 -7.38 -1.57
N PHE A 100 -7.15 -6.13 -1.46
CA PHE A 100 -6.10 -5.79 -0.50
C PHE A 100 -6.62 -6.02 0.92
N PRO A 101 -5.79 -6.54 1.83
CA PRO A 101 -6.14 -6.60 3.25
C PRO A 101 -6.56 -5.22 3.77
N LEU A 102 -7.66 -5.16 4.51
CA LEU A 102 -8.22 -3.91 5.04
C LEU A 102 -7.19 -3.17 5.92
N GLU A 103 -6.32 -3.92 6.58
CA GLU A 103 -5.22 -3.42 7.42
C GLU A 103 -4.25 -2.52 6.63
N LEU A 104 -4.05 -2.75 5.33
CA LEU A 104 -3.22 -1.89 4.50
C LEU A 104 -3.87 -0.54 4.24
N HIS A 105 -5.20 -0.53 4.07
CA HIS A 105 -5.95 0.72 3.93
C HIS A 105 -5.85 1.57 5.20
N TRP A 106 -5.99 0.96 6.38
CA TRP A 106 -5.82 1.65 7.66
C TRP A 106 -4.42 2.24 7.82
N LYS A 107 -3.35 1.48 7.53
CA LYS A 107 -1.98 2.00 7.58
C LYS A 107 -1.77 3.22 6.68
N ILE A 108 -2.38 3.25 5.49
CA ILE A 108 -2.28 4.38 4.56
C ILE A 108 -2.99 5.61 5.13
N TRP A 109 -4.18 5.42 5.70
CA TRP A 109 -4.93 6.48 6.37
C TRP A 109 -4.15 7.08 7.54
N ASP A 110 -3.55 6.25 8.39
CA ASP A 110 -2.71 6.72 9.50
C ASP A 110 -1.57 7.63 9.00
N TYR A 111 -0.92 7.29 7.88
CA TYR A 111 0.14 8.12 7.32
C TYR A 111 -0.37 9.46 6.79
N ILE A 112 -1.56 9.47 6.18
CA ILE A 112 -2.22 10.70 5.71
C ILE A 112 -2.54 11.59 6.89
N ASP A 113 -3.15 11.04 7.93
CA ASP A 113 -3.54 11.76 9.14
C ASP A 113 -2.34 12.37 9.85
N ILE A 114 -1.24 11.62 10.00
CA ILE A 114 0.01 12.14 10.56
C ILE A 114 0.55 13.32 9.73
N SER A 115 0.55 13.20 8.39
CA SER A 115 1.02 14.28 7.51
C SER A 115 0.15 15.54 7.63
N VAL A 116 -1.17 15.38 7.72
CA VAL A 116 -2.12 16.50 7.90
C VAL A 116 -1.92 17.15 9.26
N PHE A 117 -1.80 16.34 10.32
CA PHE A 117 -1.55 16.80 11.68
C PHE A 117 -0.25 17.62 11.77
N LEU A 118 0.86 17.09 11.25
CA LEU A 118 2.15 17.79 11.24
C LEU A 118 2.06 19.14 10.51
N LYS A 119 1.37 19.20 9.37
CA LYS A 119 1.14 20.47 8.66
C LYS A 119 0.35 21.47 9.50
N SER A 120 -0.68 21.00 10.19
CA SER A 120 -1.51 21.84 11.08
C SER A 120 -0.69 22.43 12.22
N VAL A 121 0.05 21.60 12.93
CA VAL A 121 0.94 22.02 14.04
C VAL A 121 1.99 23.02 13.54
N MET A 122 2.65 22.73 12.42
CA MET A 122 3.64 23.64 11.85
C MET A 122 3.06 25.00 11.45
N LYS A 123 1.79 25.04 11.00
CA LYS A 123 1.09 26.30 10.71
C LYS A 123 0.88 27.13 11.97
N GLN A 124 0.49 26.51 13.09
CA GLN A 124 0.31 27.20 14.37
C GLN A 124 1.62 27.84 14.85
N PHE A 125 2.73 27.09 14.83
CA PHE A 125 4.04 27.63 15.20
C PHE A 125 4.51 28.77 14.29
N ARG A 126 4.18 28.75 13.00
CA ARG A 126 4.52 29.82 12.06
C ARG A 126 3.62 31.06 12.19
N GLY A 127 2.38 30.89 12.65
CA GLY A 127 1.41 31.97 12.87
C GLY A 127 1.68 32.76 14.15
N ASN A 128 2.31 32.15 15.16
CA ASN A 128 2.68 32.79 16.43
C ASN A 128 3.97 33.63 16.35
N LYS A 129 4.20 34.35 15.24
CA LYS A 129 5.23 35.40 15.22
C LYS A 129 4.74 36.58 16.05
N GLU A 130 5.09 36.61 17.33
CA GLU A 130 5.05 37.86 18.09
C GLU A 130 5.97 38.87 17.40
N GLN A 131 5.39 39.94 16.84
CA GLN A 131 6.14 41.16 16.55
C GLN A 131 6.81 41.59 17.87
N PRO A 132 8.14 41.81 17.91
CA PRO A 132 8.73 42.43 19.08
C PRO A 132 8.10 43.83 19.19
N ARG A 133 7.37 44.07 20.29
CA ARG A 133 6.88 45.40 20.63
C ARG A 133 8.11 46.29 20.72
N GLY A 134 8.26 47.17 19.74
CA GLY A 134 9.30 48.19 19.72
C GLY A 134 9.19 49.03 20.99
N PHE A 135 10.33 49.23 21.63
CA PHE A 135 10.55 50.36 22.53
C PHE A 135 10.63 51.65 21.71
#